data_AF-E6PXS0-F1
#
_entry.id   AF-E6PXS0-F1
#
_cell.length_a   1.000
_cell.length_b   1.000
_cell.length_c   1.000
_cell.angle_alpha   90.00
_cell.angle_beta   90.00
_cell.angle_gamma   90.00
#
_symmetry.space_group_name_H-M   'P 1'
#
loop_
_entity.id
_entity.type
_entity.pdbx_description
1 polymer ?
#
loop_
_entity_poly.entity_id
_entity_poly.type
_entity_poly.pdbx_seq_one_letter_code
_entity_poly.pdbx_strand_id
1 'polypeptide(L)'
;MTLLEHCRTVRSQIEGRNALRLAHREAEAFRKRAEELKGAREEIATELDRLIVLSDKGVTIQKPPIPATARELLGQFSTALASDSPDMGKDFGRLKRAVDKVSREVSSASSKALESVNRDLPAIEESYLRQVEQIPGYAEKVANIRQRRDALLRNLDLKSMNAQSLAEFLDKRDQLRSLADQLNPEDFPKEVLDFFRASRQGGAPLEKFTTVVREWLDQRGQLKNVRVIIQH
;
A
#
# COMPACT_ATOMS: atom_id res chain seq x y z
N MET A 1 58.60 -50.41 -3.36
CA MET A 1 57.14 -50.28 -3.56
C MET A 1 56.70 -51.34 -4.54
N THR A 2 55.80 -52.24 -4.15
CA THR A 2 55.26 -53.27 -5.05
C THR A 2 54.12 -52.72 -5.91
N LEU A 3 53.87 -53.33 -7.07
CA LEU A 3 52.76 -52.93 -7.96
C LEU A 3 51.39 -52.94 -7.24
N LEU A 4 51.23 -53.84 -6.25
CA LEU A 4 50.06 -53.91 -5.37
C LEU A 4 49.91 -52.68 -4.46
N GLU A 5 51.00 -52.15 -3.90
CA GLU A 5 50.97 -50.93 -3.08
C GLU A 5 50.60 -49.70 -3.92
N HIS A 6 51.10 -49.65 -5.16
CA HIS A 6 50.73 -48.61 -6.12
C HIS A 6 49.23 -48.68 -6.47
N CYS A 7 48.70 -49.86 -6.77
CA CYS A 7 47.27 -50.05 -7.04
C CYS A 7 46.39 -49.65 -5.83
N ARG A 8 46.79 -49.97 -4.59
CA ARG A 8 46.08 -49.54 -3.37
C ARG A 8 46.09 -48.02 -3.21
N THR A 9 47.23 -47.39 -3.46
CA THR A 9 47.38 -45.93 -3.37
C THR A 9 46.49 -45.22 -4.39
N VAL A 10 46.51 -45.67 -5.65
CA VAL A 10 45.66 -45.11 -6.71
C VAL A 10 44.17 -45.30 -6.40
N ARG A 11 43.77 -46.47 -5.88
CA ARG A 11 42.38 -46.70 -5.47
C ARG A 11 41.93 -45.74 -4.38
N SER A 12 42.74 -45.55 -3.33
CA SER A 12 42.45 -44.60 -2.25
C SER A 12 42.36 -43.16 -2.76
N GLN A 13 43.23 -42.77 -3.71
CA GLN A 13 43.16 -41.46 -4.35
C GLN A 13 41.89 -41.27 -5.19
N ILE A 14 41.43 -42.31 -5.89
CA ILE A 14 40.17 -42.28 -6.65
C ILE A 14 38.97 -42.16 -5.71
N GLU A 15 38.95 -42.95 -4.63
CA GLU A 15 37.89 -42.90 -3.60
C GLU A 15 37.84 -41.51 -2.94
N GLY A 16 39.01 -40.95 -2.58
CA GLY A 16 39.12 -39.58 -2.04
C GLY A 16 38.66 -38.52 -3.03
N ARG A 17 39.04 -38.62 -4.32
CA ARG A 17 38.57 -37.69 -5.36
C ARG A 17 37.05 -37.77 -5.55
N ASN A 18 36.48 -38.96 -5.50
CA ASN A 18 35.03 -39.16 -5.65
C ASN A 18 34.27 -38.59 -4.46
N ALA A 19 34.79 -38.77 -3.23
CA ALA A 19 34.23 -38.16 -2.03
C ALA A 19 34.25 -36.62 -2.10
N LEU A 20 35.39 -36.03 -2.50
CA LEU A 20 35.50 -34.58 -2.68
C LEU A 20 34.55 -34.04 -3.75
N ARG A 21 34.36 -34.78 -4.86
CA ARG A 21 33.40 -34.40 -5.90
C ARG A 21 31.95 -34.45 -5.41
N LEU A 22 31.61 -35.43 -4.59
CA LEU A 22 30.28 -35.53 -4.00
C LEU A 22 30.04 -34.36 -3.04
N ALA A 23 30.97 -34.12 -2.11
CA ALA A 23 30.90 -33.01 -1.16
C ALA A 23 30.82 -31.65 -1.87
N HIS A 24 31.55 -31.46 -2.97
CA HIS A 24 31.45 -30.24 -3.78
C HIS A 24 30.06 -30.06 -4.40
N ARG A 25 29.48 -31.10 -4.98
CA ARG A 25 28.12 -31.05 -5.55
C ARG A 25 27.07 -30.76 -4.48
N GLU A 26 27.22 -31.34 -3.30
CA GLU A 26 26.34 -31.08 -2.16
C GLU A 26 26.46 -29.62 -1.70
N ALA A 27 27.67 -29.09 -1.56
CA ALA A 27 27.90 -27.69 -1.21
C ALA A 27 27.29 -26.73 -2.24
N GLU A 28 27.40 -27.02 -3.54
CA GLU A 28 26.74 -26.24 -4.59
C GLU A 28 25.21 -26.30 -4.48
N ALA A 29 24.65 -27.49 -4.20
CA ALA A 29 23.21 -27.63 -3.98
C ALA A 29 22.75 -26.81 -2.76
N PHE A 30 23.53 -26.81 -1.67
CA PHE A 30 23.24 -25.99 -0.49
C PHE A 30 23.26 -24.50 -0.78
N ARG A 31 24.26 -24.01 -1.53
CA ARG A 31 24.31 -22.60 -1.94
C ARG A 31 23.08 -22.21 -2.75
N LYS A 32 22.68 -23.03 -3.73
CA LYS A 32 21.47 -22.76 -4.52
C LYS A 32 20.21 -22.71 -3.65
N ARG A 33 20.05 -23.67 -2.74
CA ARG A 33 18.92 -23.71 -1.79
C ARG A 33 18.87 -22.49 -0.89
N ALA A 34 20.02 -22.04 -0.40
CA ALA A 34 20.12 -20.85 0.45
C ALA A 34 19.73 -19.58 -0.32
N GLU A 35 20.21 -19.41 -1.56
CA GLU A 35 19.82 -18.28 -2.41
C GLU A 35 18.32 -18.28 -2.73
N GLU A 36 17.73 -19.45 -3.02
CA GLU A 36 16.28 -19.56 -3.24
C GLU A 36 15.46 -19.13 -2.02
N LEU A 37 15.85 -19.56 -0.81
CA LEU A 37 15.16 -19.16 0.43
C LEU A 37 15.41 -17.70 0.79
N LYS A 38 16.59 -17.17 0.45
CA LYS A 38 16.92 -15.76 0.67
C LYS A 38 16.02 -14.86 -0.17
N GLY A 39 15.83 -15.15 -1.46
CA GLY A 39 14.91 -14.41 -2.31
C GLY A 39 13.48 -14.42 -1.77
N ALA A 40 12.98 -15.60 -1.41
CA ALA A 40 11.63 -15.72 -0.82
C ALA A 40 11.50 -14.94 0.51
N ARG A 41 12.54 -14.92 1.35
CA ARG A 41 12.56 -14.13 2.59
C ARG A 41 12.49 -12.63 2.30
N GLU A 42 13.26 -12.13 1.32
CA GLU A 42 13.28 -10.71 0.96
C GLU A 42 11.93 -10.25 0.39
N GLU A 43 11.29 -11.07 -0.44
CA GLU A 43 9.93 -10.83 -0.94
C GLU A 43 8.90 -10.75 0.19
N ILE A 44 8.90 -11.77 1.07
CA ILE A 44 7.97 -11.80 2.22
C ILE A 44 8.21 -10.60 3.14
N ALA A 45 9.47 -10.25 3.42
CA ALA A 45 9.81 -9.11 4.27
C ALA A 45 9.27 -7.80 3.68
N THR A 46 9.46 -7.59 2.37
CA THR A 46 8.97 -6.39 1.68
C THR A 46 7.44 -6.26 1.77
N GLU A 47 6.72 -7.36 1.58
CA GLU A 47 5.25 -7.34 1.69
C GLU A 47 4.77 -7.19 3.15
N LEU A 48 5.48 -7.76 4.12
CA LEU A 48 5.18 -7.57 5.53
C LEU A 48 5.38 -6.12 5.97
N ASP A 49 6.47 -5.47 5.53
CA ASP A 49 6.72 -4.06 5.84
C ASP A 49 5.59 -3.16 5.29
N ARG A 50 5.09 -3.45 4.09
CA ARG A 50 3.92 -2.76 3.53
C ARG A 50 2.67 -3.00 4.37
N LEU A 51 2.39 -4.25 4.77
CA LEU A 51 1.25 -4.59 5.61
C LEU A 51 1.33 -3.91 6.99
N ILE A 52 2.52 -3.79 7.58
CA ILE A 52 2.73 -3.07 8.84
C ILE A 52 2.34 -1.60 8.65
N VAL A 53 2.86 -0.93 7.61
CA VAL A 53 2.52 0.47 7.31
C VAL A 53 1.02 0.64 7.08
N LEU A 54 0.39 -0.25 6.34
CA LEU A 54 -1.06 -0.21 6.11
C LEU A 54 -1.84 -0.34 7.42
N SER A 55 -1.43 -1.25 8.30
CA SER A 55 -2.04 -1.47 9.61
C SER A 55 -1.89 -0.23 10.50
N ASP A 56 -0.69 0.34 10.57
CA ASP A 56 -0.37 1.51 11.39
C ASP A 56 -1.15 2.75 10.93
N LYS A 57 -1.47 2.83 9.64
CA LYS A 57 -2.32 3.88 9.05
C LYS A 57 -3.81 3.53 9.06
N GLY A 58 -4.21 2.52 9.85
CA GLY A 58 -5.61 2.17 10.09
C GLY A 58 -6.33 1.47 8.93
N VAL A 59 -5.61 0.95 7.93
CA VAL A 59 -6.21 0.16 6.85
C VAL A 59 -6.59 -1.21 7.41
N THR A 60 -7.82 -1.66 7.14
CA THR A 60 -8.28 -2.98 7.59
C THR A 60 -7.61 -4.08 6.78
N ILE A 61 -6.76 -4.87 7.44
CA ILE A 61 -6.05 -5.99 6.81
C ILE A 61 -6.74 -7.29 7.16
N GLN A 62 -7.11 -8.07 6.14
CA GLN A 62 -7.49 -9.46 6.35
C GLN A 62 -6.23 -10.24 6.71
N LYS A 63 -6.16 -10.71 7.96
CA LYS A 63 -5.00 -11.47 8.45
C LYS A 63 -4.79 -12.69 7.53
N PRO A 64 -3.61 -12.82 6.88
CA PRO A 64 -3.36 -13.96 6.02
C PRO A 64 -3.38 -15.25 6.86
N PRO A 65 -3.98 -16.34 6.37
CA PRO A 65 -3.93 -17.63 7.04
C PRO A 65 -2.52 -18.21 6.89
N ILE A 66 -1.59 -17.81 7.76
CA ILE A 66 -0.22 -18.32 7.73
C ILE A 66 -0.28 -19.82 8.03
N PRO A 67 0.13 -20.70 7.09
CA PRO A 67 0.12 -22.13 7.33
C PRO A 67 1.06 -22.48 8.49
N ALA A 68 0.54 -23.01 9.59
CA ALA A 68 1.34 -23.47 10.74
C ALA A 68 2.44 -24.46 10.30
N THR A 69 2.14 -25.23 9.26
CA THR A 69 3.03 -26.18 8.61
C THR A 69 4.35 -25.58 8.12
N ALA A 70 4.39 -24.30 7.73
CA ALA A 70 5.63 -23.68 7.26
C ALA A 70 6.66 -23.53 8.38
N ARG A 71 6.19 -23.15 9.59
CA ARG A 71 7.05 -23.03 10.77
C ARG A 71 7.57 -24.39 11.23
N GLU A 72 6.69 -25.39 11.23
CA GLU A 72 7.06 -26.77 11.57
C GLU A 72 8.09 -27.33 10.59
N LEU A 73 7.86 -27.18 9.29
CA LEU A 73 8.80 -27.63 8.25
C LEU A 73 10.15 -26.91 8.32
N LEU A 74 10.17 -25.62 8.69
CA LEU A 74 11.42 -24.88 8.88
C LEU A 74 12.20 -25.41 10.10
N GLY A 75 11.51 -25.75 11.19
CA GLY A 75 12.10 -26.43 12.34
C GLY A 75 12.69 -27.78 11.96
N GLN A 76 11.90 -28.62 11.28
CA GLN A 76 12.34 -29.95 10.80
C GLN A 76 13.56 -29.84 9.88
N PHE A 77 13.55 -28.88 8.94
CA PHE A 77 14.67 -28.67 8.03
C PHE A 77 15.93 -28.20 8.77
N SER A 78 15.79 -27.34 9.78
CA SER A 78 16.92 -26.93 10.63
C SER A 78 17.51 -28.10 11.42
N THR A 79 16.67 -29.01 11.91
CA THR A 79 17.13 -30.21 12.61
C THR A 79 17.79 -31.21 11.65
N ALA A 80 17.23 -31.39 10.45
CA ALA A 80 17.80 -32.24 9.40
C ALA A 80 19.18 -31.72 8.92
N LEU A 81 19.34 -30.40 8.83
CA LEU A 81 20.62 -29.76 8.52
C LEU A 81 21.67 -30.00 9.60
N ALA A 82 21.27 -30.01 10.87
CA ALA A 82 22.19 -30.25 11.99
C ALA A 82 22.61 -31.73 12.13
N SER A 83 21.93 -32.65 11.45
CA SER A 83 22.13 -34.11 11.58
C SER A 83 22.70 -34.77 10.31
N ASP A 84 23.14 -33.98 9.33
CA ASP A 84 23.70 -34.46 8.03
C ASP A 84 22.82 -35.53 7.35
N SER A 85 21.51 -35.32 7.36
CA SER A 85 20.54 -36.27 6.80
C SER A 85 20.70 -36.44 5.27
N PRO A 86 20.69 -37.67 4.72
CA PRO A 86 20.78 -37.90 3.27
C PRO A 86 19.51 -37.49 2.49
N ASP A 87 18.37 -37.28 3.16
CA ASP A 87 17.08 -36.95 2.51
C ASP A 87 16.80 -35.43 2.35
N MET A 88 17.81 -34.59 2.60
CA MET A 88 17.73 -33.11 2.60
C MET A 88 17.11 -32.49 1.34
N GLY A 89 17.21 -33.15 0.19
CA GLY A 89 16.58 -32.68 -1.05
C GLY A 89 15.05 -32.69 -1.01
N LYS A 90 14.44 -33.75 -0.45
CA LYS A 90 12.98 -33.86 -0.34
C LYS A 90 12.42 -32.89 0.69
N ASP A 91 13.12 -32.76 1.83
CA ASP A 91 12.73 -31.86 2.91
C ASP A 91 12.81 -30.40 2.47
N PHE A 92 13.87 -30.03 1.72
CA PHE A 92 13.96 -28.72 1.09
C PHE A 92 12.79 -28.46 0.15
N GLY A 93 12.43 -29.43 -0.70
CA GLY A 93 11.30 -29.28 -1.62
C GLY A 93 9.95 -29.06 -0.91
N ARG A 94 9.74 -29.70 0.25
CA ARG A 94 8.56 -29.47 1.10
C ARG A 94 8.59 -28.10 1.74
N LEU A 95 9.73 -27.70 2.33
CA LEU A 95 9.92 -26.38 2.91
C LEU A 95 9.67 -25.27 1.89
N LYS A 96 10.29 -25.37 0.71
CA LYS A 96 10.14 -24.40 -0.37
C LYS A 96 8.68 -24.19 -0.74
N ARG A 97 7.91 -25.26 -0.98
CA ARG A 97 6.47 -25.15 -1.28
C ARG A 97 5.68 -24.48 -0.16
N ALA A 98 6.05 -24.71 1.09
CA ALA A 98 5.40 -24.09 2.23
C ALA A 98 5.73 -22.59 2.32
N VAL A 99 6.99 -22.21 2.08
CA VAL A 99 7.43 -20.81 1.99
C VAL A 99 6.76 -20.10 0.80
N ASP A 100 6.71 -20.71 -0.38
CA ASP A 100 6.03 -20.18 -1.56
C ASP A 100 4.52 -19.99 -1.31
N LYS A 101 3.92 -20.85 -0.48
CA LYS A 101 2.53 -20.68 -0.04
C LYS A 101 2.40 -19.47 0.88
N VAL A 102 3.28 -19.32 1.87
CA VAL A 102 3.30 -18.12 2.75
C VAL A 102 3.47 -16.84 1.93
N SER A 103 4.43 -16.81 1.00
CA SER A 103 4.67 -15.65 0.12
C SER A 103 3.41 -15.25 -0.64
N ARG A 104 2.71 -16.23 -1.25
CA ARG A 104 1.44 -15.97 -1.97
C ARG A 104 0.32 -15.46 -1.07
N GLU A 105 0.16 -16.01 0.14
CA GLU A 105 -0.87 -15.56 1.08
C GLU A 105 -0.60 -14.12 1.56
N VAL A 106 0.67 -13.80 1.87
CA VAL A 106 1.08 -12.45 2.29
C VAL A 106 0.91 -11.45 1.13
N SER A 107 1.35 -11.78 -0.07
CA SER A 107 1.17 -10.95 -1.27
C SER A 107 -0.31 -10.74 -1.62
N SER A 108 -1.16 -11.77 -1.44
CA SER A 108 -2.61 -11.64 -1.62
C SER A 108 -3.24 -10.71 -0.59
N ALA A 109 -2.86 -10.82 0.69
CA ALA A 109 -3.34 -9.93 1.73
C ALA A 109 -2.93 -8.48 1.47
N SER A 110 -1.66 -8.25 1.07
CA SER A 110 -1.13 -6.95 0.68
C SER A 110 -1.90 -6.35 -0.51
N SER A 111 -2.11 -7.14 -1.56
CA SER A 111 -2.87 -6.71 -2.75
C SER A 111 -4.30 -6.30 -2.41
N LYS A 112 -5.02 -7.10 -1.61
CA LYS A 112 -6.38 -6.78 -1.15
C LYS A 112 -6.43 -5.51 -0.29
N ALA A 113 -5.45 -5.33 0.59
CA ALA A 113 -5.35 -4.13 1.40
C ALA A 113 -5.10 -2.89 0.53
N LEU A 114 -4.20 -2.96 -0.46
CA LEU A 114 -3.95 -1.87 -1.41
C LEU A 114 -5.18 -1.56 -2.28
N GLU A 115 -5.94 -2.58 -2.69
CA GLU A 115 -7.22 -2.38 -3.40
C GLU A 115 -8.23 -1.64 -2.54
N SER A 116 -8.30 -1.94 -1.23
CA SER A 116 -9.17 -1.20 -0.31
C SER A 116 -8.75 0.27 -0.18
N VAL A 117 -7.45 0.55 -0.10
CA VAL A 117 -6.92 1.93 -0.09
C VAL A 117 -7.31 2.68 -1.35
N ASN A 118 -7.19 2.04 -2.52
CA ASN A 118 -7.54 2.65 -3.79
C ASN A 118 -9.03 2.95 -3.90
N ARG A 119 -9.90 2.05 -3.38
CA ARG A 119 -11.34 2.28 -3.33
C ARG A 119 -11.73 3.40 -2.38
N ASP A 120 -11.05 3.49 -1.24
CA ASP A 120 -11.36 4.45 -0.18
C ASP A 120 -10.65 5.80 -0.38
N LEU A 121 -10.05 6.01 -1.55
CA LEU A 121 -9.56 7.32 -1.96
C LEU A 121 -10.69 8.35 -1.89
N PRO A 122 -10.43 9.56 -1.37
CA PRO A 122 -11.46 10.58 -1.23
C PRO A 122 -12.02 10.96 -2.60
N ALA A 123 -13.25 10.51 -2.87
CA ALA A 123 -14.05 10.92 -4.02
C ALA A 123 -14.62 12.31 -3.77
N ILE A 124 -13.74 13.32 -3.78
CA ILE A 124 -14.18 14.72 -3.65
C ILE A 124 -14.91 15.10 -4.92
N GLU A 125 -16.23 15.28 -4.82
CA GLU A 125 -17.07 15.65 -5.96
C GLU A 125 -16.64 17.00 -6.55
N GLU A 126 -16.15 16.97 -7.80
CA GLU A 126 -15.73 18.18 -8.51
C GLU A 126 -16.89 19.16 -8.72
N SER A 127 -18.11 18.64 -8.88
CA SER A 127 -19.35 19.43 -8.94
C SER A 127 -19.60 20.26 -7.68
N TYR A 128 -19.27 19.70 -6.50
CA TYR A 128 -19.39 20.39 -5.22
C TYR A 128 -18.28 21.44 -5.06
N LEU A 129 -17.02 21.08 -5.34
CA LEU A 129 -15.90 22.02 -5.31
C LEU A 129 -16.14 23.25 -6.20
N ARG A 130 -16.67 23.05 -7.41
CA ARG A 130 -17.04 24.15 -8.33
C ARG A 130 -18.11 25.09 -7.77
N GLN A 131 -19.02 24.58 -6.93
CA GLN A 131 -20.04 25.42 -6.30
C GLN A 131 -19.46 26.20 -5.12
N VAL A 132 -18.68 25.54 -4.27
CA VAL A 132 -18.01 26.19 -3.12
C VAL A 132 -17.02 27.27 -3.58
N GLU A 133 -16.33 27.06 -4.70
CA GLU A 133 -15.44 28.06 -5.32
C GLU A 133 -16.14 29.38 -5.70
N GLN A 134 -17.47 29.36 -5.88
CA GLN A 134 -18.23 30.57 -6.20
C GLN A 134 -18.34 31.51 -5.00
N ILE A 135 -18.22 30.96 -3.78
CA ILE A 135 -18.32 31.69 -2.52
C ILE A 135 -17.03 32.51 -2.29
N PRO A 136 -17.14 33.82 -2.01
CA PRO A 136 -16.00 34.65 -1.67
C PRO A 136 -15.20 34.09 -0.49
N GLY A 137 -13.87 34.02 -0.63
CA GLY A 137 -12.94 33.52 0.41
C GLY A 137 -12.69 32.00 0.39
N TYR A 138 -13.39 31.23 -0.45
CA TYR A 138 -13.20 29.77 -0.56
C TYR A 138 -12.43 29.34 -1.81
N ALA A 139 -12.25 30.20 -2.81
CA ALA A 139 -11.57 29.88 -4.06
C ALA A 139 -10.14 29.33 -3.84
N GLU A 140 -9.34 29.95 -2.98
CA GLU A 140 -7.98 29.49 -2.68
C GLU A 140 -7.96 28.12 -1.98
N LYS A 141 -8.93 27.87 -1.08
CA LYS A 141 -9.06 26.59 -0.38
C LYS A 141 -9.40 25.47 -1.36
N VAL A 142 -10.36 25.71 -2.26
CA VAL A 142 -10.73 24.75 -3.31
C VAL A 142 -9.55 24.49 -4.27
N ALA A 143 -8.81 25.53 -4.66
CA ALA A 143 -7.62 25.39 -5.51
C ALA A 143 -6.54 24.52 -4.85
N ASN A 144 -6.27 24.71 -3.56
CA ASN A 144 -5.32 23.88 -2.79
C ASN A 144 -5.78 22.41 -2.71
N ILE A 145 -7.07 22.16 -2.48
CA ILE A 145 -7.63 20.79 -2.48
C ILE A 145 -7.45 20.12 -3.84
N ARG A 146 -7.78 20.81 -4.93
CA ARG A 146 -7.57 20.28 -6.29
C ARG A 146 -6.09 19.97 -6.55
N GLN A 147 -5.20 20.90 -6.22
CA GLN A 147 -3.76 20.71 -6.39
C GLN A 147 -3.25 19.48 -5.64
N ARG A 148 -3.65 19.29 -4.38
CA ARG A 148 -3.26 18.14 -3.56
C ARG A 148 -3.86 16.83 -4.07
N ARG A 149 -5.13 16.85 -4.49
CA ARG A 149 -5.79 15.70 -5.12
C ARG A 149 -5.05 15.28 -6.39
N ASP A 150 -4.82 16.23 -7.29
CA ASP A 150 -4.18 15.94 -8.58
C ASP A 150 -2.73 15.49 -8.39
N ALA A 151 -2.02 16.02 -7.38
CA ALA A 151 -0.69 15.54 -7.00
C ALA A 151 -0.70 14.11 -6.41
N LEU A 152 -1.73 13.76 -5.62
CA LEU A 152 -1.90 12.43 -5.03
C LEU A 152 -2.21 11.37 -6.10
N LEU A 153 -3.05 11.72 -7.08
CA LEU A 153 -3.49 10.81 -8.14
C LEU A 153 -2.52 10.70 -9.32
N ARG A 154 -1.58 11.64 -9.44
CA ARG A 154 -0.59 11.62 -10.53
C ARG A 154 0.33 10.42 -10.40
N ASN A 155 0.37 9.58 -11.44
CA ASN A 155 1.19 8.37 -11.49
C ASN A 155 0.96 7.41 -10.32
N LEU A 156 -0.30 7.28 -9.88
CA LEU A 156 -0.65 6.41 -8.78
C LEU A 156 -0.44 4.94 -9.15
N ASP A 157 0.62 4.33 -8.62
CA ASP A 157 0.83 2.89 -8.61
C ASP A 157 1.23 2.44 -7.22
N LEU A 158 0.23 2.09 -6.41
CA LEU A 158 0.44 1.63 -5.03
C LEU A 158 1.25 0.33 -4.95
N LYS A 159 1.25 -0.49 -6.01
CA LYS A 159 1.93 -1.80 -6.02
C LYS A 159 3.44 -1.68 -6.16
N SER A 160 3.93 -0.62 -6.81
CA SER A 160 5.37 -0.37 -6.94
C SER A 160 5.96 0.40 -5.75
N MET A 161 5.14 0.99 -4.88
CA MET A 161 5.61 1.73 -3.71
C MET A 161 6.27 0.81 -2.68
N ASN A 162 7.40 1.22 -2.13
CA ASN A 162 7.95 0.60 -0.93
C ASN A 162 7.18 1.06 0.33
N ALA A 163 7.49 0.48 1.48
CA ALA A 163 6.81 0.80 2.75
C ALA A 163 6.86 2.29 3.09
N GLN A 164 8.01 2.95 2.90
CA GLN A 164 8.17 4.38 3.20
C GLN A 164 7.32 5.27 2.28
N SER A 165 7.40 5.06 0.96
CA SER A 165 6.60 5.81 -0.01
C SER A 165 5.10 5.58 0.18
N LEU A 166 4.70 4.36 0.57
CA LEU A 166 3.32 4.05 0.92
C LEU A 166 2.86 4.81 2.18
N ALA A 167 3.71 4.91 3.21
CA ALA A 167 3.40 5.67 4.42
C ALA A 167 3.18 7.16 4.09
N GLU A 168 4.09 7.75 3.30
CA GLU A 168 3.98 9.15 2.84
C GLU A 168 2.73 9.38 1.99
N PHE A 169 2.36 8.41 1.15
CA PHE A 169 1.14 8.46 0.36
C PHE A 169 -0.11 8.48 1.26
N LEU A 170 -0.16 7.58 2.26
CA LEU A 170 -1.29 7.50 3.19
C LEU A 170 -1.41 8.77 4.03
N ASP A 171 -0.29 9.37 4.45
CA ASP A 171 -0.29 10.67 5.14
C ASP A 171 -0.85 11.79 4.26
N LYS A 172 -0.46 11.84 2.97
CA LYS A 172 -1.01 12.83 2.03
C LYS A 172 -2.51 12.60 1.78
N ARG A 173 -2.95 11.34 1.71
CA ARG A 173 -4.37 10.97 1.59
C ARG A 173 -5.16 11.48 2.80
N ASP A 174 -4.66 11.26 4.01
CA ASP A 174 -5.36 11.65 5.24
C ASP A 174 -5.38 13.18 5.42
N GLN A 175 -4.32 13.88 5.01
CA GLN A 175 -4.32 15.34 4.90
C GLN A 175 -5.35 15.86 3.88
N LEU A 176 -5.48 15.19 2.73
CA LEU A 176 -6.49 15.58 1.74
C LEU A 176 -7.90 15.35 2.28
N ARG A 177 -8.13 14.24 2.99
CA ARG A 177 -9.40 13.96 3.67
C ARG A 177 -9.71 15.05 4.69
N SER A 178 -8.76 15.43 5.56
CA SER A 178 -9.02 16.48 6.55
C SER A 178 -9.30 17.85 5.93
N LEU A 179 -8.67 18.18 4.80
CA LEU A 179 -8.98 19.39 4.04
C LEU A 179 -10.36 19.32 3.38
N ALA A 180 -10.78 18.14 2.93
CA ALA A 180 -12.12 17.93 2.39
C ALA A 180 -13.19 18.01 3.49
N ASP A 181 -12.93 17.46 4.67
CA ASP A 181 -13.84 17.49 5.83
C ASP A 181 -14.05 18.93 6.34
N GLN A 182 -13.06 19.82 6.17
CA GLN A 182 -13.22 21.26 6.43
C GLN A 182 -14.23 21.93 5.48
N LEU A 183 -14.54 21.32 4.34
CA LEU A 183 -15.61 21.73 3.43
C LEU A 183 -16.87 20.89 3.70
N ASN A 184 -17.35 20.89 4.94
CA ASN A 184 -18.54 20.14 5.34
C ASN A 184 -19.74 20.51 4.45
N PRO A 185 -20.39 19.56 3.74
CA PRO A 185 -21.58 19.86 2.93
C PRO A 185 -22.73 20.48 3.74
N GLU A 186 -22.82 20.18 5.03
CA GLU A 186 -23.83 20.77 5.93
C GLU A 186 -23.58 22.27 6.17
N ASP A 187 -22.33 22.71 6.05
CA ASP A 187 -21.97 24.12 6.14
C ASP A 187 -22.46 24.93 4.93
N PHE A 188 -22.93 24.28 3.86
CA PHE A 188 -23.35 24.95 2.64
C PHE A 188 -24.75 24.47 2.20
N PRO A 189 -25.82 25.04 2.79
CA PRO A 189 -27.19 24.77 2.37
C PRO A 189 -27.38 24.98 0.87
N LYS A 190 -28.22 24.14 0.24
CA LYS A 190 -28.48 24.23 -1.21
C LYS A 190 -28.94 25.62 -1.63
N GLU A 191 -29.73 26.31 -0.80
CA GLU A 191 -30.20 27.66 -1.10
C GLU A 191 -29.05 28.68 -1.18
N VAL A 192 -28.01 28.52 -0.35
CA VAL A 192 -26.80 29.36 -0.35
C VAL A 192 -26.00 29.12 -1.63
N LEU A 193 -25.80 27.85 -2.00
CA LEU A 193 -25.10 27.50 -3.24
C LEU A 193 -25.83 28.01 -4.49
N ASP A 194 -27.16 27.87 -4.53
CA ASP A 194 -27.98 28.37 -5.62
C ASP A 194 -28.05 29.89 -5.69
N PHE A 195 -27.99 30.57 -4.55
CA PHE A 195 -27.87 32.03 -4.46
C PHE A 195 -26.55 32.52 -5.07
N PHE A 196 -25.41 31.95 -4.65
CA PHE A 196 -24.10 32.34 -5.19
C PHE A 196 -23.91 31.98 -6.67
N ARG A 197 -24.54 30.87 -7.11
CA ARG A 197 -24.59 30.50 -8.52
C ARG A 197 -25.31 31.56 -9.35
N ALA A 198 -26.48 32.00 -8.89
CA ALA A 198 -27.25 33.03 -9.58
C ALA A 198 -26.54 34.40 -9.53
N SER A 199 -25.92 34.76 -8.39
CA SER A 199 -25.25 36.06 -8.24
C SER A 199 -24.10 36.27 -9.22
N ARG A 200 -23.43 35.19 -9.68
CA ARG A 200 -22.35 35.27 -10.68
C ARG A 200 -22.85 35.40 -12.12
N GLN A 201 -24.11 35.12 -12.42
CA GLN A 201 -24.70 35.18 -13.76
C GLN A 201 -25.30 36.55 -14.11
N GLY A 202 -24.95 37.61 -13.36
CA GLY A 202 -25.49 38.96 -13.53
C GLY A 202 -26.38 39.44 -12.39
N GLY A 203 -26.58 38.60 -11.36
CA GLY A 203 -27.35 38.93 -10.16
C GLY A 203 -28.26 37.77 -9.77
N ALA A 204 -28.48 37.60 -8.47
CA ALA A 204 -29.45 36.63 -7.97
C ALA A 204 -30.84 37.29 -7.88
N PRO A 205 -31.92 36.62 -8.33
CA PRO A 205 -33.28 37.09 -8.07
C PRO A 205 -33.50 37.30 -6.57
N LEU A 206 -34.27 38.32 -6.20
CA LEU A 206 -34.55 38.62 -4.78
C LEU A 206 -35.19 37.43 -4.06
N GLU A 207 -35.97 36.62 -4.76
CA GLU A 207 -36.58 35.38 -4.27
C GLU A 207 -35.55 34.36 -3.75
N LYS A 208 -34.33 34.36 -4.30
CA LYS A 208 -33.24 33.47 -3.86
C LYS A 208 -32.53 33.98 -2.60
N PHE A 209 -32.77 35.22 -2.19
CA PHE A 209 -32.24 35.76 -0.94
C PHE A 209 -33.15 35.39 0.23
N THR A 210 -33.25 34.08 0.49
CA THR A 210 -34.10 33.51 1.54
C THR A 210 -33.58 33.85 2.94
N THR A 211 -34.40 33.59 3.96
CA THR A 211 -34.01 33.73 5.38
C THR A 211 -32.77 32.90 5.70
N VAL A 212 -32.69 31.68 5.16
CA VAL A 212 -31.54 30.77 5.33
C VAL A 212 -30.27 31.39 4.76
N VAL A 213 -30.32 31.96 3.56
CA VAL A 213 -29.18 32.63 2.92
C VAL A 213 -28.74 33.83 3.74
N ARG A 214 -29.68 34.62 4.25
CA ARG A 214 -29.40 35.80 5.09
C ARG A 214 -28.71 35.40 6.39
N GLU A 215 -29.27 34.44 7.13
CA GLU A 215 -28.72 33.96 8.41
C GLU A 215 -27.32 33.38 8.21
N TRP A 216 -27.12 32.59 7.14
CA TRP A 216 -25.82 32.04 6.79
C TRP A 216 -24.77 33.12 6.49
N LEU A 217 -25.15 34.13 5.70
CA LEU A 217 -24.28 35.26 5.38
C LEU A 217 -23.96 36.12 6.61
N ASP A 218 -24.91 36.28 7.53
CA ASP A 218 -24.71 37.03 8.78
C ASP A 218 -23.72 36.32 9.71
N GLN A 219 -23.95 35.01 9.94
CA GLN A 219 -23.07 34.16 10.77
C GLN A 219 -21.62 34.15 10.28
N ARG A 220 -21.40 34.31 8.98
CA ARG A 220 -20.06 34.33 8.35
C ARG A 220 -19.55 35.73 8.05
N GLY A 221 -20.25 36.78 8.49
CA GLY A 221 -19.88 38.18 8.27
C GLY A 221 -19.83 38.60 6.80
N GLN A 222 -20.47 37.83 5.92
CA GLN A 222 -20.45 38.03 4.46
C GLN A 222 -21.60 38.90 3.96
N LEU A 223 -22.57 39.27 4.80
CA LEU A 223 -23.64 40.21 4.43
C LEU A 223 -23.11 41.51 3.81
N LYS A 224 -21.97 42.01 4.30
CA LYS A 224 -21.32 43.24 3.81
C LYS A 224 -20.77 43.12 2.38
N ASN A 225 -20.54 41.89 1.92
CA ASN A 225 -19.98 41.60 0.60
C ASN A 225 -21.07 41.43 -0.47
N VAL A 226 -22.35 41.40 -0.07
CA VAL A 226 -23.48 41.27 -0.99
C VAL A 226 -24.08 42.65 -1.26
N ARG A 227 -24.11 43.05 -2.53
CA ARG A 227 -24.79 44.28 -2.98
C ARG A 227 -26.13 43.91 -3.63
N VAL A 228 -27.20 44.55 -3.18
CA VAL A 228 -28.53 44.47 -3.80
C VAL A 228 -28.66 45.64 -4.76
N ILE A 229 -28.90 45.35 -6.04
CA ILE A 229 -29.13 46.36 -7.09
C ILE A 229 -30.51 46.07 -7.67
N ILE A 230 -31.42 47.05 -7.60
CA ILE A 230 -32.75 46.96 -8.20
C ILE A 230 -32.61 47.49 -9.64
N GLN A 231 -32.73 46.62 -10.63
CA GLN A 231 -32.78 47.02 -12.04
C GLN A 231 -34.24 47.29 -12.41
N HIS A 232 -34.51 48.53 -12.84
CA HIS A 232 -35.80 48.98 -13.37
C HIS A 232 -35.93 48.67 -14.86
#